data_AF-A0A3Q8V6L1-F1
#
_entry.id   AF-A0A3Q8V6L1-F1
#
_cell.length_a   1.000
_cell.length_b   1.000
_cell.length_c   1.000
_cell.angle_alpha   90.00
_cell.angle_beta   90.00
_cell.angle_gamma   90.00
#
_symmetry.space_group_name_H-M   'P 1'
#
loop_
_entity.id
_entity.type
_entity.pdbx_description
1 polymer ?
#
loop_
_entity_poly.entity_id
_entity_poly.type
_entity_poly.pdbx_seq_one_letter_code
_entity_poly.pdbx_strand_id
1 'polypeptide(L)'
;MLTAKRTATATIVSLAVATGFFTASATASTAPSAPAGTDSSKAQALPARITALTWNICGAIKECPEAEATPEKKIDEIMRQVNADRSIGVIMIQEACKSLHSDRLADRLGSDWIVRHRTGKTVGTNNLIECPSSTAVPKTKDAGTAVAVKKIPGTTPMAWDVTFPGTRGLEHVEGKGDKPRTNHTTQGMACAGLRSSNAANRLVACSSHFVHRGVHNQERIRAVSARDMAAWGRLWQRQGFRTVLGGDLNTLPGGGGRLKPLYDMSFEGDWNDECDTTGYPWLTGCSAVAGSKFDYLFFGDRGLRYVGGDVVNGADPVASDAYKSADLSDHWMLKATVRPVPMR
;
A
#
# COMPACT_ATOMS: atom_id res chain seq x y z
N MET A 1 -24.60 -48.00 20.36
CA MET A 1 -24.72 -46.66 20.97
C MET A 1 -23.70 -46.57 22.09
N LEU A 2 -22.55 -45.95 21.83
CA LEU A 2 -21.46 -45.75 22.81
C LEU A 2 -21.01 -44.30 22.69
N THR A 3 -21.41 -43.47 23.65
CA THR A 3 -21.12 -42.04 23.73
C THR A 3 -19.80 -41.83 24.48
N ALA A 4 -18.74 -41.49 23.76
CA ALA A 4 -17.47 -41.08 24.35
C ALA A 4 -17.48 -39.56 24.64
N LYS A 5 -17.52 -39.18 25.92
CA LYS A 5 -17.26 -37.81 26.38
C LYS A 5 -15.75 -37.54 26.33
N ARG A 6 -15.34 -36.49 25.60
CA ARG A 6 -13.98 -35.93 25.69
C ARG A 6 -13.99 -34.72 26.63
N THR A 7 -13.18 -34.80 27.68
CA THR A 7 -12.89 -33.71 28.59
C THR A 7 -11.68 -32.93 28.05
N ALA A 8 -11.82 -31.63 27.84
CA ALA A 8 -10.73 -30.75 27.44
C ALA A 8 -10.10 -30.12 28.70
N THR A 9 -8.82 -30.36 28.92
CA THR A 9 -8.03 -29.76 30.01
C THR A 9 -7.41 -28.46 29.49
N ALA A 10 -7.79 -27.32 30.09
CA ALA A 10 -7.18 -26.03 29.80
C ALA A 10 -5.91 -25.85 30.66
N THR A 11 -4.76 -25.71 30.01
CA THR A 11 -3.50 -25.36 30.68
C THR A 11 -3.36 -23.84 30.71
N ILE A 12 -3.43 -23.26 31.90
CA ILE A 12 -3.13 -21.84 32.16
C ILE A 12 -1.62 -21.72 32.36
N VAL A 13 -0.95 -20.95 31.50
CA VAL A 13 0.47 -20.58 31.67
C VAL A 13 0.51 -19.22 32.36
N SER A 14 0.96 -19.21 33.62
CA SER A 14 1.21 -17.98 34.38
C SER A 14 2.55 -17.37 33.98
N LEU A 15 2.54 -16.11 33.55
CA LEU A 15 3.73 -15.32 33.23
C LEU A 15 4.21 -14.60 34.49
N ALA A 16 5.39 -14.97 35.00
CA ALA A 16 6.03 -14.28 36.12
C ALA A 16 6.72 -13.00 35.62
N VAL A 17 6.31 -11.84 36.15
CA VAL A 17 6.96 -10.54 35.90
C VAL A 17 8.02 -10.33 36.98
N ALA A 18 9.29 -10.37 36.59
CA ALA A 18 10.41 -10.03 37.48
C ALA A 18 10.63 -8.51 37.46
N THR A 19 10.28 -7.84 38.56
CA THR A 19 10.64 -6.44 38.84
C THR A 19 12.05 -6.37 39.40
N GLY A 20 13.01 -5.91 38.59
CA GLY A 20 14.36 -5.55 39.03
C GLY A 20 14.44 -4.05 39.38
N PHE A 21 14.80 -3.74 40.62
CA PHE A 21 15.15 -2.39 41.07
C PHE A 21 16.58 -2.05 40.65
N PHE A 22 16.77 -0.99 39.86
CA PHE A 22 18.08 -0.38 39.62
C PHE A 22 18.23 0.86 40.49
N THR A 23 19.25 0.87 41.34
CA THR A 23 19.74 2.06 42.05
C THR A 23 20.75 2.79 41.17
N ALA A 24 20.46 4.05 40.82
CA ALA A 24 21.37 4.92 40.08
C ALA A 24 22.09 5.88 41.05
N SER A 25 23.42 5.86 41.02
CA SER A 25 24.28 6.85 41.68
C SER A 25 24.35 8.11 40.84
N ALA A 26 24.03 9.27 41.42
CA ALA A 26 24.11 10.58 40.78
C ALA A 26 25.54 11.13 40.87
N THR A 27 26.20 11.32 39.72
CA THR A 27 27.40 12.14 39.59
C THR A 27 27.01 13.54 39.10
N ALA A 28 27.40 14.57 39.85
CA ALA A 28 27.21 15.97 39.47
C ALA A 28 28.15 16.33 38.32
N SER A 29 27.58 16.52 37.13
CA SER A 29 28.29 17.00 35.93
C SER A 29 28.03 18.49 35.74
N THR A 30 29.10 19.27 35.62
CA THR A 30 29.10 20.70 35.31
C THR A 30 28.55 20.95 33.91
N ALA A 31 27.47 21.72 33.83
CA ALA A 31 26.75 22.00 32.59
C ALA A 31 27.56 22.93 31.66
N PRO A 32 27.81 22.53 30.39
CA PRO A 32 28.31 23.44 29.38
C PRO A 32 27.20 24.39 28.90
N SER A 33 27.54 25.67 28.75
CA SER A 33 26.67 26.73 28.25
C SER A 33 25.99 26.35 26.93
N ALA A 34 24.67 26.36 26.91
CA ALA A 34 23.87 26.01 25.75
C ALA A 34 24.13 27.01 24.59
N PRO A 35 24.39 26.53 23.36
CA PRO A 35 24.50 27.39 22.19
C PRO A 35 23.15 28.09 21.94
N ALA A 36 23.24 29.37 21.57
CA ALA A 36 22.11 30.23 21.25
C ALA A 36 21.11 29.54 20.31
N GLY A 37 19.83 29.64 20.67
CA GLY A 37 18.72 28.90 20.10
C GLY A 37 18.73 28.89 18.58
N THR A 38 18.83 27.67 18.02
CA THR A 38 18.45 27.42 16.65
C THR A 38 17.00 27.85 16.49
N ASP A 39 16.78 28.79 15.57
CA ASP A 39 15.47 29.28 15.18
C ASP A 39 14.52 28.10 15.06
N SER A 40 13.47 28.12 15.87
CA SER A 40 12.39 27.14 15.84
C SER A 40 11.60 27.41 14.56
N SER A 41 12.18 26.98 13.43
CA SER A 41 11.58 27.09 12.10
C SER A 41 10.14 26.58 12.21
N LYS A 42 9.19 27.48 12.02
CA LYS A 42 7.76 27.16 12.15
C LYS A 42 7.48 25.95 11.27
N ALA A 43 6.99 24.87 11.88
CA ALA A 43 6.65 23.66 11.15
C ALA A 43 5.72 24.03 9.98
N GLN A 44 6.17 23.73 8.75
CA GLN A 44 5.40 24.08 7.57
C GLN A 44 4.10 23.28 7.56
N ALA A 45 2.98 23.94 7.27
CA ALA A 45 1.70 23.24 7.12
C ALA A 45 1.76 22.24 5.94
N LEU A 46 0.92 21.20 5.97
CA LEU A 46 0.70 20.37 4.78
C LEU A 46 0.36 21.26 3.57
N PRO A 47 0.78 20.87 2.35
CA PRO A 47 0.33 21.52 1.13
C PRO A 47 -1.20 21.63 1.08
N ALA A 48 -1.71 22.71 0.50
CA ALA A 48 -3.15 22.94 0.38
C ALA A 48 -3.88 21.82 -0.40
N ARG A 49 -3.15 21.10 -1.26
CA ARG A 49 -3.62 19.94 -2.01
C ARG A 49 -2.57 18.84 -1.94
N ILE A 50 -3.02 17.62 -1.74
CA ILE A 50 -2.21 16.41 -1.77
C ILE A 50 -2.87 15.48 -2.78
N THR A 51 -2.10 15.08 -3.78
CA THR A 51 -2.52 14.10 -4.77
C THR A 51 -1.81 12.78 -4.52
N ALA A 52 -2.58 11.71 -4.52
CA ALA A 52 -2.10 10.34 -4.43
C ALA A 52 -2.26 9.65 -5.78
N LEU A 53 -1.25 8.87 -6.14
CA LEU A 53 -1.20 8.04 -7.34
C LEU A 53 -1.12 6.57 -6.89
N THR A 54 -1.91 5.68 -7.48
CA THR A 54 -1.69 4.24 -7.37
C THR A 54 -1.63 3.58 -8.74
N TRP A 55 -0.78 2.58 -8.89
CA TRP A 55 -0.64 1.82 -10.14
C TRP A 55 -0.07 0.42 -9.87
N ASN A 56 -0.82 -0.63 -10.22
CA ASN A 56 -0.17 -1.92 -10.47
C ASN A 56 0.65 -1.79 -11.75
N ILE A 57 1.97 -1.86 -11.60
CA ILE A 57 2.87 -1.57 -12.71
C ILE A 57 3.13 -2.82 -13.55
N CYS A 58 2.53 -3.98 -13.24
CA CYS A 58 2.78 -5.24 -13.95
C CYS A 58 4.29 -5.48 -14.12
N GLY A 59 5.03 -5.44 -13.02
CA GLY A 59 6.50 -5.50 -13.01
C GLY A 59 7.06 -6.84 -12.54
N ALA A 60 6.20 -7.73 -12.04
CA ALA A 60 6.58 -8.96 -11.36
C ALA A 60 6.08 -10.25 -12.05
N ILE A 61 5.18 -10.14 -13.04
CA ILE A 61 4.64 -11.29 -13.77
C ILE A 61 5.15 -11.30 -15.21
N LYS A 62 5.29 -12.50 -15.79
CA LYS A 62 5.83 -12.68 -17.17
C LYS A 62 4.78 -12.43 -18.24
N GLU A 63 3.52 -12.45 -17.83
CA GLU A 63 2.35 -12.26 -18.67
C GLU A 63 2.12 -10.79 -19.02
N CYS A 64 2.86 -9.87 -18.39
CA CYS A 64 2.91 -8.47 -18.77
C CYS A 64 3.54 -8.29 -20.15
N PRO A 65 3.14 -7.28 -20.93
CA PRO A 65 3.81 -6.94 -22.18
C PRO A 65 5.27 -6.51 -21.95
N GLU A 66 6.20 -7.46 -22.09
CA GLU A 66 7.63 -7.26 -21.85
C GLU A 66 8.32 -6.50 -22.99
N ALA A 67 7.80 -6.57 -24.22
CA ALA A 67 8.48 -6.06 -25.41
C ALA A 67 8.65 -4.52 -25.38
N GLU A 68 7.70 -3.80 -24.77
CA GLU A 68 7.73 -2.33 -24.73
C GLU A 68 7.78 -1.73 -23.32
N ALA A 69 7.44 -2.46 -22.25
CA ALA A 69 7.37 -1.97 -20.87
C ALA A 69 8.66 -2.17 -20.06
N THR A 70 9.80 -1.59 -20.47
CA THR A 70 11.01 -1.69 -19.64
C THR A 70 10.78 -1.09 -18.24
N PRO A 71 11.47 -1.58 -17.19
CA PRO A 71 11.38 -0.96 -15.86
C PRO A 71 11.63 0.54 -15.88
N GLU A 72 12.57 1.01 -16.71
CA GLU A 72 12.85 2.44 -16.95
C GLU A 72 11.63 3.20 -17.46
N LYS A 73 10.94 2.69 -18.49
CA LYS A 73 9.75 3.35 -19.05
C LYS A 73 8.61 3.44 -18.03
N LYS A 74 8.39 2.41 -17.21
CA LYS A 74 7.40 2.43 -16.13
C LYS A 74 7.73 3.52 -15.10
N ILE A 75 9.00 3.66 -14.72
CA ILE A 75 9.43 4.73 -13.81
C ILE A 75 9.34 6.11 -14.48
N ASP A 76 9.71 6.23 -15.76
CA ASP A 76 9.60 7.48 -16.51
C ASP A 76 8.14 7.96 -16.61
N GLU A 77 7.18 7.05 -16.77
CA GLU A 77 5.75 7.40 -16.75
C GLU A 77 5.32 7.98 -15.39
N ILE A 78 5.75 7.37 -14.27
CA ILE A 78 5.49 7.93 -12.93
C ILE A 78 6.12 9.32 -12.80
N MET A 79 7.37 9.49 -13.24
CA MET A 79 8.06 10.77 -13.17
C MET A 79 7.42 11.83 -14.06
N ARG A 80 6.87 11.45 -15.22
CA ARG A 80 6.08 12.34 -16.08
C ARG A 80 4.88 12.90 -15.31
N GLN A 81 4.14 12.05 -14.59
CA GLN A 81 3.02 12.51 -13.76
C GLN A 81 3.48 13.45 -12.63
N VAL A 82 4.53 13.08 -11.90
CA VAL A 82 5.08 13.90 -10.79
C VAL A 82 5.57 15.26 -11.27
N ASN A 83 6.14 15.33 -12.47
CA ASN A 83 6.60 16.58 -13.07
C ASN A 83 5.44 17.45 -13.57
N ALA A 84 4.39 16.84 -14.13
CA ALA A 84 3.20 17.53 -14.61
C ALA A 84 2.32 18.06 -13.45
N ASP A 85 2.29 17.37 -12.31
CA ASP A 85 1.45 17.71 -11.16
C ASP A 85 2.26 17.74 -9.86
N ARG A 86 2.69 18.97 -9.49
CA ARG A 86 3.47 19.21 -8.26
C ARG A 86 2.70 18.94 -6.97
N SER A 87 1.38 18.72 -7.05
CA SER A 87 0.57 18.33 -5.89
C SER A 87 0.67 16.84 -5.58
N ILE A 88 1.24 16.02 -6.47
CA ILE A 88 1.53 14.62 -6.18
C ILE A 88 2.52 14.56 -5.02
N GLY A 89 2.04 14.01 -3.91
CA GLY A 89 2.80 13.83 -2.67
C GLY A 89 2.81 12.39 -2.17
N VAL A 90 2.02 11.51 -2.79
CA VAL A 90 1.94 10.08 -2.47
C VAL A 90 1.95 9.28 -3.77
N ILE A 91 2.78 8.25 -3.85
CA ILE A 91 2.85 7.31 -4.98
C ILE A 91 2.77 5.90 -4.40
N MET A 92 1.93 5.04 -4.96
CA MET A 92 1.77 3.65 -4.57
C MET A 92 1.94 2.78 -5.80
N ILE A 93 2.84 1.81 -5.75
CA ILE A 93 3.03 0.86 -6.85
C ILE A 93 2.94 -0.58 -6.36
N GLN A 94 2.29 -1.42 -7.17
CA GLN A 94 2.13 -2.86 -6.93
C GLN A 94 2.79 -3.65 -8.05
N GLU A 95 3.08 -4.93 -7.78
CA GLU A 95 3.91 -5.78 -8.64
C GLU A 95 5.27 -5.15 -8.97
N ALA A 96 5.78 -4.36 -8.04
CA ALA A 96 7.06 -3.71 -8.20
C ALA A 96 8.16 -4.62 -7.66
N CYS A 97 9.15 -4.92 -8.50
CA CYS A 97 10.46 -5.41 -8.06
C CYS A 97 11.25 -4.33 -7.35
N LYS A 98 11.83 -4.63 -6.18
CA LYS A 98 12.60 -3.65 -5.41
C LYS A 98 13.78 -3.10 -6.24
N SER A 99 14.62 -3.99 -6.74
CA SER A 99 15.84 -3.65 -7.50
C SER A 99 15.57 -2.99 -8.85
N LEU A 100 14.48 -3.36 -9.53
CA LEU A 100 14.17 -2.85 -10.88
C LEU A 100 13.29 -1.60 -10.88
N HIS A 101 12.48 -1.41 -9.84
CA HIS A 101 11.47 -0.34 -9.81
C HIS A 101 11.59 0.53 -8.57
N SER A 102 11.51 -0.06 -7.37
CA SER A 102 11.40 0.75 -6.13
C SER A 102 12.67 1.55 -5.82
N ASP A 103 13.84 0.94 -5.98
CA ASP A 103 15.13 1.63 -5.74
C ASP A 103 15.36 2.71 -6.80
N ARG A 104 15.06 2.42 -8.07
CA ARG A 104 15.14 3.41 -9.14
C ARG A 104 14.16 4.56 -8.97
N LEU A 105 12.95 4.29 -8.51
CA LEU A 105 11.98 5.32 -8.16
C LEU A 105 12.54 6.22 -7.05
N ALA A 106 13.15 5.63 -6.02
CA ALA A 106 13.80 6.40 -4.94
C ALA A 106 14.92 7.30 -5.47
N ASP A 107 15.79 6.76 -6.34
CA ASP A 107 16.89 7.52 -6.96
C ASP A 107 16.37 8.69 -7.79
N ARG A 108 15.32 8.48 -8.59
CA ARG A 108 14.73 9.50 -9.47
C ARG A 108 13.94 10.57 -8.70
N LEU A 109 13.28 10.20 -7.60
CA LEU A 109 12.57 11.13 -6.74
C LEU A 109 13.52 11.97 -5.87
N GLY A 110 14.67 11.41 -5.50
CA GLY A 110 15.69 12.08 -4.70
C GLY A 110 15.38 12.16 -3.20
N SER A 111 16.21 12.93 -2.49
CA SER A 111 16.23 12.98 -1.02
C SER A 111 15.00 13.65 -0.39
N ASP A 112 14.17 14.34 -1.18
CA ASP A 112 12.92 14.94 -0.74
C ASP A 112 11.78 13.93 -0.56
N TRP A 113 12.03 12.65 -0.86
CA TRP A 113 11.02 11.59 -0.76
C TRP A 113 11.45 10.50 0.21
N ILE A 114 10.45 9.83 0.77
CA ILE A 114 10.60 8.59 1.54
C ILE A 114 10.04 7.50 0.64
N VAL A 115 10.83 6.51 0.28
CA VAL A 115 10.35 5.34 -0.47
C VAL A 115 10.47 4.11 0.42
N ARG A 116 9.36 3.38 0.58
CA ARG A 116 9.32 2.11 1.29
C ARG A 116 8.85 1.02 0.36
N HIS A 117 9.66 -0.04 0.25
CA HIS A 117 9.29 -1.27 -0.43
C HIS A 117 9.01 -2.37 0.60
N ARG A 118 7.92 -3.12 0.39
CA ARG A 118 7.63 -4.38 1.08
C ARG A 118 7.59 -5.51 0.06
N THR A 119 8.50 -6.47 0.21
CA THR A 119 8.51 -7.69 -0.60
C THR A 119 7.33 -8.59 -0.22
N GLY A 120 6.64 -9.08 -1.23
CA GLY A 120 5.54 -10.03 -1.10
C GLY A 120 6.04 -11.44 -0.78
N LYS A 121 5.13 -12.27 -0.30
CA LYS A 121 5.36 -13.71 -0.11
C LYS A 121 4.31 -14.48 -0.88
N THR A 122 4.70 -15.56 -1.52
CA THR A 122 3.76 -16.48 -2.15
C THR A 122 2.82 -17.01 -1.08
N VAL A 123 1.51 -16.90 -1.34
CA VAL A 123 0.45 -17.30 -0.41
C VAL A 123 0.65 -18.76 0.02
N GLY A 124 0.36 -19.08 1.28
CA GLY A 124 0.62 -20.42 1.83
C GLY A 124 2.09 -20.78 2.06
N THR A 125 3.06 -19.95 1.64
CA THR A 125 4.50 -20.23 1.82
C THR A 125 5.23 -19.10 2.55
N ASN A 126 6.48 -19.36 2.96
CA ASN A 126 7.41 -18.31 3.39
C ASN A 126 8.31 -17.81 2.25
N ASN A 127 8.09 -18.28 1.01
CA ASN A 127 8.89 -17.90 -0.14
C ASN A 127 8.55 -16.48 -0.55
N LEU A 128 9.57 -15.69 -0.81
CA LEU A 128 9.42 -14.36 -1.41
C LEU A 128 9.01 -14.50 -2.88
N ILE A 129 8.23 -13.56 -3.39
CA ILE A 129 7.79 -13.54 -4.79
C ILE A 129 8.97 -13.17 -5.68
N GLU A 130 9.14 -13.92 -6.77
CA GLU A 130 10.19 -13.70 -7.77
C GLU A 130 9.81 -12.56 -8.72
N CYS A 131 10.81 -11.79 -9.12
CA CYS A 131 10.75 -10.91 -10.27
C CYS A 131 11.02 -11.69 -11.56
N PRO A 132 10.46 -11.26 -12.69
CA PRO A 132 10.76 -11.86 -13.98
C PRO A 132 12.26 -11.71 -14.25
N SER A 133 12.86 -12.78 -14.77
CA SER A 133 14.22 -12.74 -15.29
C SER A 133 14.19 -12.54 -16.79
N SER A 134 15.06 -11.67 -17.28
CA SER A 134 15.49 -11.64 -18.67
C SER A 134 16.94 -12.12 -18.79
N THR A 135 17.45 -12.28 -19.99
CA THR A 135 18.88 -12.55 -20.22
C THR A 135 19.80 -11.47 -19.66
N ALA A 136 19.28 -10.26 -19.46
CA ALA A 136 20.02 -9.10 -18.94
C ALA A 136 19.84 -8.87 -17.43
N VAL A 137 18.84 -9.50 -16.79
CA VAL A 137 18.47 -9.23 -15.39
C VAL A 137 18.31 -10.55 -14.63
N PRO A 138 19.17 -10.82 -13.63
CA PRO A 138 19.05 -12.00 -12.78
C PRO A 138 17.69 -12.05 -12.07
N LYS A 139 17.17 -13.26 -11.85
CA LYS A 139 16.00 -13.45 -10.97
C LYS A 139 16.29 -12.89 -9.58
N THR A 140 15.46 -11.96 -9.13
CA THR A 140 15.47 -11.47 -7.76
C THR A 140 14.20 -11.93 -7.05
N LYS A 141 14.28 -12.06 -5.72
CA LYS A 141 13.16 -12.48 -4.86
C LYS A 141 12.65 -11.29 -4.06
N ASP A 142 12.33 -10.22 -4.78
CA ASP A 142 12.04 -8.90 -4.22
C ASP A 142 10.81 -8.24 -4.88
N ALA A 143 9.91 -9.02 -5.49
CA ALA A 143 8.64 -8.52 -5.99
C ALA A 143 7.68 -8.20 -4.84
N GLY A 144 6.94 -7.10 -4.94
CA GLY A 144 5.98 -6.70 -3.91
C GLY A 144 5.30 -5.37 -4.20
N THR A 145 5.22 -4.54 -3.16
CA THR A 145 4.57 -3.23 -3.21
C THR A 145 5.50 -2.17 -2.71
N ALA A 146 5.38 -0.96 -3.22
CA ALA A 146 6.07 0.20 -2.67
C ALA A 146 5.14 1.40 -2.50
N VAL A 147 5.53 2.27 -1.58
CA VAL A 147 4.90 3.57 -1.35
C VAL A 147 5.99 4.62 -1.26
N ALA A 148 5.77 5.76 -1.91
CA ALA A 148 6.59 6.96 -1.78
C ALA A 148 5.77 8.10 -1.17
N VAL A 149 6.36 8.83 -0.23
CA VAL A 149 5.75 10.03 0.39
C VAL A 149 6.73 11.17 0.32
N LYS A 150 6.29 12.31 -0.22
CA LYS A 150 7.09 13.54 -0.28
C LYS A 150 7.26 14.12 1.12
N LYS A 151 8.50 14.41 1.50
CA LYS A 151 8.85 15.02 2.80
C LYS A 151 8.32 16.45 2.87
N ILE A 152 7.99 16.88 4.08
CA ILE A 152 7.56 18.25 4.38
C ILE A 152 8.49 18.81 5.46
N PRO A 153 9.05 20.02 5.29
CA PRO A 153 9.87 20.65 6.31
C PRO A 153 9.20 20.71 7.68
N GLY A 154 9.95 20.38 8.74
CA GLY A 154 9.44 20.32 10.11
C GLY A 154 8.63 19.05 10.43
N THR A 155 8.72 18.01 9.59
CA THR A 155 8.17 16.68 9.87
C THR A 155 9.29 15.63 9.99
N THR A 156 9.05 14.60 10.80
CA THR A 156 9.93 13.44 10.94
C THR A 156 9.46 12.34 9.99
N PRO A 157 10.29 11.92 9.01
CA PRO A 157 9.95 10.83 8.10
C PRO A 157 9.83 9.50 8.85
N MET A 158 8.93 8.64 8.40
CA MET A 158 8.75 7.30 8.93
C MET A 158 8.45 6.33 7.80
N ALA A 159 8.93 5.09 7.89
CA ALA A 159 8.66 4.02 6.94
C ALA A 159 8.72 2.66 7.62
N TRP A 160 7.77 1.78 7.33
CA TRP A 160 7.71 0.43 7.91
C TRP A 160 6.80 -0.49 7.09
N ASP A 161 6.91 -1.79 7.35
CA ASP A 161 5.99 -2.78 6.79
C ASP A 161 4.92 -3.15 7.80
N VAL A 162 3.71 -3.37 7.28
CA VAL A 162 2.61 -3.93 8.05
C VAL A 162 2.29 -5.32 7.53
N THR A 163 2.04 -6.24 8.46
CA THR A 163 1.47 -7.56 8.16
C THR A 163 0.01 -7.58 8.60
N PHE A 164 -0.86 -8.22 7.83
CA PHE A 164 -2.26 -8.44 8.17
C PHE A 164 -2.37 -9.71 9.02
N PRO A 165 -2.49 -9.60 10.37
CA PRO A 165 -2.46 -10.77 11.23
C PRO A 165 -3.65 -11.71 11.00
N GLY A 166 -4.80 -11.18 10.57
CA GLY A 166 -6.01 -11.94 10.30
C GLY A 166 -5.88 -12.88 9.11
N THR A 167 -4.94 -12.64 8.19
CA THR A 167 -4.72 -13.57 7.06
C THR A 167 -3.90 -14.79 7.47
N ARG A 168 -3.22 -14.76 8.62
CA ARG A 168 -2.40 -15.86 9.10
C ARG A 168 -3.26 -17.10 9.31
N GLY A 169 -2.81 -18.25 8.79
CA GLY A 169 -3.53 -19.52 8.93
C GLY A 169 -4.80 -19.62 8.11
N LEU A 170 -5.09 -18.68 7.21
CA LEU A 170 -6.06 -18.92 6.15
C LEU A 170 -5.42 -19.89 5.15
N GLU A 171 -5.96 -21.12 5.12
CA GLU A 171 -5.46 -22.23 4.30
C GLU A 171 -5.44 -21.86 2.83
N HIS A 172 -4.31 -22.19 2.20
CA HIS A 172 -4.10 -22.14 0.78
C HIS A 172 -3.83 -23.54 0.25
N VAL A 173 -4.44 -23.88 -0.88
CA VAL A 173 -4.09 -25.07 -1.66
C VAL A 173 -3.83 -24.57 -3.07
N GLU A 174 -2.55 -24.42 -3.42
CA GLU A 174 -2.14 -24.21 -4.80
C GLU A 174 -1.91 -25.59 -5.43
N GLY A 175 -2.69 -25.94 -6.45
CA GLY A 175 -2.55 -27.18 -7.21
C GLY A 175 -3.80 -28.06 -7.26
N LYS A 176 -4.01 -28.74 -8.39
CA LYS A 176 -5.01 -29.81 -8.55
C LYS A 176 -4.51 -31.05 -7.81
N GLY A 177 -4.95 -31.26 -6.56
CA GLY A 177 -4.81 -32.54 -5.86
C GLY A 177 -4.00 -32.49 -4.56
N ASP A 178 -4.72 -32.65 -3.45
CA ASP A 178 -4.31 -33.24 -2.17
C ASP A 178 -2.89 -32.96 -1.64
N LYS A 179 -2.76 -31.82 -0.94
CA LYS A 179 -2.45 -31.73 0.50
C LYS A 179 -2.34 -30.25 0.87
N PRO A 180 -3.09 -29.74 1.87
CA PRO A 180 -2.90 -28.39 2.37
C PRO A 180 -1.47 -28.24 2.91
N ARG A 181 -0.63 -27.54 2.16
CA ARG A 181 0.75 -27.21 2.55
C ARG A 181 0.73 -25.83 3.22
N THR A 182 0.61 -25.88 4.53
CA THR A 182 1.04 -24.89 5.54
C THR A 182 0.44 -23.46 5.56
N ASN A 183 0.43 -22.90 6.78
CA ASN A 183 -0.36 -21.77 7.26
C ASN A 183 0.31 -20.39 7.08
N HIS A 184 0.86 -20.06 5.91
CA HIS A 184 1.76 -18.89 5.77
C HIS A 184 1.20 -17.66 5.03
N THR A 185 -0.10 -17.59 4.75
CA THR A 185 -0.68 -16.40 4.10
C THR A 185 -0.47 -15.13 4.95
N THR A 186 0.52 -14.33 4.59
CA THR A 186 0.85 -13.06 5.27
C THR A 186 0.79 -11.91 4.28
N GLN A 187 -0.45 -11.52 3.97
CA GLN A 187 -0.73 -10.28 3.26
C GLN A 187 -0.27 -9.08 4.10
N GLY A 188 -0.14 -7.92 3.48
CA GLY A 188 0.33 -6.74 4.18
C GLY A 188 0.47 -5.54 3.27
N MET A 189 1.11 -4.50 3.77
CA MET A 189 1.28 -3.24 3.04
C MET A 189 2.62 -2.59 3.37
N ALA A 190 3.21 -1.93 2.38
CA ALA A 190 4.31 -0.99 2.57
C ALA A 190 3.72 0.33 3.06
N CYS A 191 4.27 0.91 4.14
CA CYS A 191 3.81 2.18 4.68
C CYS A 191 4.94 3.20 4.79
N ALA A 192 4.63 4.45 4.49
CA ALA A 192 5.49 5.61 4.71
C ALA A 192 4.66 6.79 5.20
N GLY A 193 5.27 7.73 5.90
CA GLY A 193 4.55 8.87 6.45
C GLY A 193 5.42 9.93 7.08
N LEU A 194 4.73 10.94 7.61
CA LEU A 194 5.30 12.14 8.20
C LEU A 194 4.70 12.30 9.59
N ARG A 195 5.55 12.32 10.62
CA ARG A 195 5.15 12.66 11.98
C ARG A 195 5.49 14.12 12.26
N SER A 196 4.63 14.81 13.01
CA SER A 196 4.89 16.19 13.43
C SER A 196 4.29 16.43 14.82
N SER A 197 4.88 17.37 15.56
CA SER A 197 4.29 17.90 16.79
C SER A 197 2.94 18.57 16.50
N ASN A 198 2.80 19.21 15.32
CA ASN A 198 1.53 19.66 14.81
C ASN A 198 0.74 18.48 14.22
N ALA A 199 -0.33 18.06 14.89
CA ALA A 199 -1.19 16.97 14.42
C ALA A 199 -1.82 17.27 13.04
N ALA A 200 -1.98 18.54 12.66
CA ALA A 200 -2.43 18.92 11.32
C ALA A 200 -1.45 18.52 10.20
N ASN A 201 -0.20 18.21 10.55
CA ASN A 201 0.87 17.84 9.62
C ASN A 201 1.22 16.35 9.64
N ARG A 202 0.42 15.52 10.31
CA ARG A 202 0.60 14.07 10.33
C ARG A 202 -0.08 13.42 9.14
N LEU A 203 0.68 12.68 8.34
CA LEU A 203 0.21 11.94 7.17
C LEU A 203 0.82 10.53 7.17
N VAL A 204 0.04 9.52 6.83
CA VAL A 204 0.53 8.17 6.53
C VAL A 204 -0.10 7.69 5.23
N ALA A 205 0.71 7.08 4.38
CA ALA A 205 0.29 6.44 3.16
C ALA A 205 0.72 4.97 3.16
N CYS A 206 -0.15 4.07 2.72
CA CYS A 206 0.18 2.66 2.61
C CYS A 206 -0.34 2.05 1.31
N SER A 207 0.53 1.24 0.68
CA SER A 207 0.27 0.49 -0.55
C SER A 207 0.16 -1.00 -0.24
N SER A 208 -0.90 -1.66 -0.73
CA SER A 208 -1.10 -3.11 -0.62
C SER A 208 -1.38 -3.72 -1.99
N HIS A 209 -1.19 -5.03 -2.10
CA HIS A 209 -1.63 -5.83 -3.24
C HIS A 209 -2.29 -7.08 -2.67
N PHE A 210 -3.62 -7.18 -2.76
CA PHE A 210 -4.36 -8.32 -2.23
C PHE A 210 -4.22 -9.54 -3.14
N VAL A 211 -4.46 -10.74 -2.61
CA VAL A 211 -4.39 -11.99 -3.39
C VAL A 211 -5.24 -11.94 -4.67
N HIS A 212 -4.69 -12.42 -5.77
CA HIS A 212 -5.37 -12.49 -7.07
C HIS A 212 -6.39 -13.64 -7.17
N ARG A 213 -7.11 -13.73 -8.30
CA ARG A 213 -8.25 -14.65 -8.50
C ARG A 213 -7.89 -16.14 -8.67
N GLY A 214 -6.61 -16.50 -8.63
CA GLY A 214 -6.13 -17.88 -8.71
C GLY A 214 -5.87 -18.53 -7.34
N VAL A 215 -6.13 -17.81 -6.25
CA VAL A 215 -5.79 -18.24 -4.89
C VAL A 215 -6.99 -18.92 -4.23
N HIS A 216 -6.81 -20.12 -3.69
CA HIS A 216 -7.88 -20.79 -2.94
C HIS A 216 -8.35 -19.91 -1.76
N ASN A 217 -9.67 -19.81 -1.54
CA ASN A 217 -10.28 -18.92 -0.55
C ASN A 217 -9.94 -17.42 -0.72
N GLN A 218 -9.54 -16.96 -1.91
CA GLN A 218 -9.19 -15.56 -2.18
C GLN A 218 -10.20 -14.56 -1.64
N GLU A 219 -11.50 -14.81 -1.78
CA GLU A 219 -12.53 -13.87 -1.32
C GLU A 219 -12.52 -13.68 0.20
N ARG A 220 -12.28 -14.76 0.95
CA ARG A 220 -12.13 -14.69 2.41
C ARG A 220 -10.83 -13.97 2.79
N ILE A 221 -9.73 -14.25 2.09
CA ILE A 221 -8.43 -13.61 2.34
C ILE A 221 -8.51 -12.10 2.05
N ARG A 222 -9.13 -11.68 0.95
CA ARG A 222 -9.37 -10.28 0.60
C ARG A 222 -10.23 -9.57 1.62
N ALA A 223 -11.36 -10.17 2.03
CA ALA A 223 -12.23 -9.61 3.05
C ALA A 223 -11.49 -9.37 4.38
N VAL A 224 -10.66 -10.34 4.80
CA VAL A 224 -9.84 -10.21 6.01
C VAL A 224 -8.74 -9.16 5.84
N SER A 225 -8.10 -9.10 4.68
CA SER A 225 -7.08 -8.09 4.35
C SER A 225 -7.68 -6.67 4.40
N ALA A 226 -8.86 -6.46 3.81
CA ALA A 226 -9.59 -5.19 3.88
C ALA A 226 -9.91 -4.78 5.33
N ARG A 227 -10.38 -5.73 6.16
CA ARG A 227 -10.65 -5.48 7.57
C ARG A 227 -9.39 -5.08 8.35
N ASP A 228 -8.29 -5.78 8.15
CA ASP A 228 -7.02 -5.52 8.83
C ASP A 228 -6.42 -4.18 8.37
N MET A 229 -6.42 -3.90 7.07
CA MET A 229 -6.02 -2.62 6.50
C MET A 229 -6.84 -1.46 7.09
N ALA A 230 -8.17 -1.63 7.19
CA ALA A 230 -9.04 -0.66 7.84
C ALA A 230 -8.78 -0.50 9.35
N ALA A 231 -8.45 -1.59 10.05
CA ALA A 231 -8.10 -1.53 11.47
C ALA A 231 -6.82 -0.70 11.70
N TRP A 232 -5.81 -0.86 10.84
CA TRP A 232 -4.61 -0.03 10.84
C TRP A 232 -4.91 1.43 10.49
N GLY A 233 -5.74 1.68 9.47
CA GLY A 233 -6.23 3.01 9.12
C GLY A 233 -6.86 3.73 10.31
N ARG A 234 -7.81 3.08 10.98
CA ARG A 234 -8.45 3.61 12.20
C ARG A 234 -7.46 3.84 13.34
N LEU A 235 -6.45 2.97 13.51
CA LEU A 235 -5.41 3.16 14.53
C LEU A 235 -4.62 4.45 14.28
N TRP A 236 -4.19 4.69 13.04
CA TRP A 236 -3.44 5.90 12.69
C TRP A 236 -4.31 7.15 12.78
N GLN A 237 -5.57 7.10 12.36
CA GLN A 237 -6.51 8.20 12.54
C GLN A 237 -6.69 8.57 14.02
N ARG A 238 -6.77 7.58 14.93
CA ARG A 238 -6.81 7.83 16.38
C ARG A 238 -5.51 8.46 16.91
N GLN A 239 -4.39 8.25 16.24
CA GLN A 239 -3.11 8.89 16.56
C GLN A 239 -2.96 10.28 15.88
N GLY A 240 -4.02 10.77 15.24
CA GLY A 240 -4.08 12.08 14.59
C GLY A 240 -3.43 12.12 13.21
N PHE A 241 -3.21 10.99 12.55
CA PHE A 241 -2.74 10.96 11.17
C PHE A 241 -3.90 11.07 10.19
N ARG A 242 -3.68 11.85 9.13
CA ARG A 242 -4.42 11.70 7.87
C ARG A 242 -3.93 10.45 7.17
N THR A 243 -4.85 9.62 6.70
CA THR A 243 -4.51 8.32 6.10
C THR A 243 -4.81 8.32 4.61
N VAL A 244 -3.89 7.82 3.80
CA VAL A 244 -4.08 7.44 2.41
C VAL A 244 -3.77 5.95 2.28
N LEU A 245 -4.74 5.14 1.92
CA LEU A 245 -4.58 3.69 1.83
C LEU A 245 -4.96 3.28 0.41
N GLY A 246 -4.22 2.39 -0.24
CA GLY A 246 -4.58 2.01 -1.61
C GLY A 246 -3.75 0.89 -2.19
N GLY A 247 -3.95 0.69 -3.49
CA GLY A 247 -3.30 -0.32 -4.31
C GLY A 247 -4.27 -1.21 -5.07
N ASP A 248 -3.74 -2.25 -5.69
CA ASP A 248 -4.52 -3.32 -6.29
C ASP A 248 -5.12 -4.22 -5.19
N LEU A 249 -6.38 -3.97 -4.87
CA LEU A 249 -7.10 -4.72 -3.84
C LEU A 249 -7.80 -5.96 -4.41
N ASN A 250 -7.64 -6.23 -5.71
CA ASN A 250 -8.10 -7.45 -6.37
C ASN A 250 -9.57 -7.79 -6.10
N THR A 251 -10.39 -6.78 -5.81
CA THR A 251 -11.78 -6.91 -5.37
C THR A 251 -12.65 -5.99 -6.21
N LEU A 252 -13.74 -6.50 -6.78
CA LEU A 252 -14.67 -5.68 -7.56
C LEU A 252 -15.47 -4.72 -6.66
N PRO A 253 -15.92 -3.56 -7.19
CA PRO A 253 -16.98 -2.78 -6.59
C PRO A 253 -18.20 -3.67 -6.31
N GLY A 254 -18.86 -3.48 -5.17
CA GLY A 254 -20.06 -4.26 -4.83
C GLY A 254 -19.84 -5.76 -4.58
N GLY A 255 -18.60 -6.27 -4.55
CA GLY A 255 -18.25 -7.69 -4.36
C GLY A 255 -18.61 -8.27 -2.97
N GLY A 256 -19.87 -8.19 -2.54
CA GLY A 256 -20.35 -8.74 -1.27
C GLY A 256 -19.90 -7.97 -0.02
N GLY A 257 -19.63 -6.67 -0.15
CA GLY A 257 -19.23 -5.83 1.00
C GLY A 257 -17.82 -6.10 1.53
N ARG A 258 -16.94 -6.77 0.76
CA ARG A 258 -15.57 -7.10 1.19
C ARG A 258 -14.73 -5.88 1.53
N LEU A 259 -14.86 -4.81 0.74
CA LEU A 259 -14.19 -3.52 0.99
C LEU A 259 -14.95 -2.62 1.97
N LYS A 260 -16.15 -3.03 2.44
CA LYS A 260 -16.96 -2.24 3.37
C LYS A 260 -16.17 -1.72 4.58
N PRO A 261 -15.27 -2.50 5.23
CA PRO A 261 -14.49 -1.99 6.35
C PRO A 261 -13.64 -0.75 6.03
N LEU A 262 -13.19 -0.59 4.78
CA LEU A 262 -12.47 0.58 4.29
C LEU A 262 -13.43 1.75 4.08
N TYR A 263 -14.53 1.55 3.35
CA TYR A 263 -15.59 2.57 3.19
C TYR A 263 -16.15 3.08 4.53
N ASP A 264 -16.22 2.23 5.56
CA ASP A 264 -16.71 2.62 6.89
C ASP A 264 -15.77 3.60 7.63
N MET A 265 -14.53 3.82 7.17
CA MET A 265 -13.55 4.71 7.80
C MET A 265 -12.94 5.76 6.85
N SER A 266 -13.35 5.74 5.59
CA SER A 266 -12.71 6.51 4.53
C SER A 266 -13.69 6.77 3.39
N PHE A 267 -13.33 7.71 2.54
CA PHE A 267 -13.98 7.88 1.25
C PHE A 267 -13.00 7.44 0.15
N GLU A 268 -13.56 6.91 -0.93
CA GLU A 268 -12.81 6.53 -2.11
C GLU A 268 -12.45 7.75 -2.96
N GLY A 269 -11.29 7.69 -3.60
CA GLY A 269 -10.65 8.78 -4.33
C GLY A 269 -11.02 8.89 -5.79
N ASP A 270 -11.60 7.87 -6.36
CA ASP A 270 -12.00 7.80 -7.76
C ASP A 270 -13.52 7.63 -7.82
N TRP A 271 -14.17 8.63 -8.42
CA TRP A 271 -15.64 8.71 -8.53
C TRP A 271 -16.20 7.80 -9.64
N ASN A 272 -15.33 7.14 -10.44
CA ASN A 272 -15.82 6.25 -11.48
C ASN A 272 -16.35 4.96 -10.82
N ASP A 273 -17.67 4.87 -10.72
CA ASP A 273 -18.32 3.95 -9.78
C ASP A 273 -18.04 2.47 -10.09
N GLU A 274 -17.78 2.04 -11.33
CA GLU A 274 -17.80 0.59 -11.59
C GLU A 274 -16.81 0.06 -12.66
N CYS A 275 -16.05 0.90 -13.36
CA CYS A 275 -15.29 0.46 -14.54
C CYS A 275 -13.96 1.24 -14.67
N ASP A 276 -12.93 0.62 -15.25
CA ASP A 276 -11.72 1.27 -15.78
C ASP A 276 -10.45 1.35 -14.88
N THR A 277 -10.07 0.28 -14.18
CA THR A 277 -8.69 0.17 -13.64
C THR A 277 -7.85 -0.93 -14.29
N THR A 278 -8.42 -1.73 -15.19
CA THR A 278 -7.72 -2.75 -15.98
C THR A 278 -8.13 -2.66 -17.46
N GLY A 279 -7.26 -3.07 -18.40
CA GLY A 279 -7.51 -3.00 -19.85
C GLY A 279 -7.32 -4.33 -20.62
N TYR A 280 -8.10 -4.50 -21.71
CA TYR A 280 -8.17 -5.60 -22.71
C TYR A 280 -8.74 -6.98 -22.26
N PRO A 281 -9.44 -7.73 -23.15
CA PRO A 281 -10.87 -8.06 -23.12
C PRO A 281 -11.28 -9.26 -22.23
N TRP A 282 -10.43 -9.77 -21.34
CA TRP A 282 -10.67 -11.06 -20.68
C TRP A 282 -11.74 -11.03 -19.55
N LEU A 283 -12.35 -9.87 -19.30
CA LEU A 283 -13.41 -9.66 -18.32
C LEU A 283 -14.51 -8.75 -18.89
N THR A 284 -15.55 -9.34 -19.48
CA THR A 284 -16.74 -8.65 -20.00
C THR A 284 -17.67 -8.18 -18.87
N GLY A 285 -18.07 -6.89 -18.85
CA GLY A 285 -19.06 -6.38 -17.89
C GLY A 285 -19.32 -4.87 -17.79
N CYS A 286 -18.71 -4.02 -18.61
CA CYS A 286 -18.83 -2.55 -18.52
C CYS A 286 -19.17 -1.90 -19.87
N SER A 287 -19.97 -0.83 -19.85
CA SER A 287 -20.44 -0.10 -21.04
C SER A 287 -19.42 0.91 -21.60
N ALA A 288 -18.39 1.25 -20.82
CA ALA A 288 -17.15 1.84 -21.31
C ALA A 288 -16.08 0.74 -21.37
N VAL A 289 -15.68 0.40 -22.60
CA VAL A 289 -14.48 -0.35 -23.02
C VAL A 289 -13.76 -1.22 -21.96
N ALA A 290 -14.27 -2.43 -21.74
CA ALA A 290 -13.53 -3.63 -21.26
C ALA A 290 -12.50 -3.45 -20.11
N GLY A 291 -12.94 -3.70 -18.87
CA GLY A 291 -12.09 -3.72 -17.68
C GLY A 291 -12.84 -4.08 -16.40
N SER A 292 -12.13 -4.40 -15.33
CA SER A 292 -12.63 -4.54 -13.96
C SER A 292 -11.91 -3.54 -13.04
N LYS A 293 -12.64 -2.93 -12.10
CA LYS A 293 -12.04 -2.09 -11.08
C LYS A 293 -11.45 -2.95 -9.95
N PHE A 294 -10.14 -2.87 -9.78
CA PHE A 294 -9.38 -3.55 -8.73
C PHE A 294 -8.44 -2.63 -7.96
N ASP A 295 -8.10 -1.48 -8.53
CA ASP A 295 -7.22 -0.50 -7.92
C ASP A 295 -8.05 0.54 -7.18
N TYR A 296 -7.59 0.93 -6.00
CA TYR A 296 -8.32 1.86 -5.13
C TYR A 296 -7.40 2.86 -4.44
N LEU A 297 -7.94 4.06 -4.21
CA LEU A 297 -7.39 5.04 -3.28
C LEU A 297 -8.44 5.39 -2.23
N PHE A 298 -8.18 5.04 -0.99
CA PHE A 298 -9.00 5.38 0.17
C PHE A 298 -8.36 6.51 0.98
N PHE A 299 -9.11 7.57 1.24
CA PHE A 299 -8.69 8.69 2.06
C PHE A 299 -9.47 8.70 3.36
N GLY A 300 -8.76 8.80 4.48
CA GLY A 300 -9.39 8.90 5.79
C GLY A 300 -10.39 10.06 5.84
N ASP A 301 -11.57 9.80 6.38
CA ASP A 301 -12.63 10.80 6.56
C ASP A 301 -12.29 11.89 7.60
N ARG A 302 -11.19 11.71 8.34
CA ARG A 302 -10.67 12.68 9.32
C ARG A 302 -9.54 13.52 8.74
N GLY A 303 -9.82 14.81 8.59
CA GLY A 303 -8.80 15.81 8.24
C GLY A 303 -8.45 15.90 6.76
N LEU A 304 -9.16 15.17 5.89
CA LEU A 304 -9.08 15.28 4.44
C LEU A 304 -10.45 15.53 3.85
N ARG A 305 -10.51 16.28 2.76
CA ARG A 305 -11.71 16.46 1.95
C ARG A 305 -11.39 16.20 0.50
N TYR A 306 -12.25 15.42 -0.16
CA TYR A 306 -12.16 15.15 -1.59
C TYR A 306 -12.18 16.43 -2.42
N VAL A 307 -11.35 16.47 -3.46
CA VAL A 307 -11.32 17.56 -4.44
C VAL A 307 -11.66 17.03 -5.84
N GLY A 308 -11.14 15.87 -6.20
CA GLY A 308 -11.38 15.23 -7.49
C GLY A 308 -10.38 14.09 -7.71
N GLY A 309 -10.67 13.19 -8.63
CA GLY A 309 -9.82 12.05 -8.94
C GLY A 309 -10.35 11.34 -10.18
N ASP A 310 -9.44 10.70 -10.89
CA ASP A 310 -9.71 10.10 -12.19
C ASP A 310 -8.62 9.06 -12.53
N VAL A 311 -8.89 8.30 -13.57
CA VAL A 311 -7.90 7.47 -14.25
C VAL A 311 -6.95 8.39 -15.03
N VAL A 312 -5.64 8.21 -14.83
CA VAL A 312 -4.62 8.96 -15.56
C VAL A 312 -4.75 8.64 -17.04
N ASN A 313 -4.81 9.70 -17.87
CA ASN A 313 -5.00 9.63 -19.32
C ASN A 313 -6.37 9.10 -19.80
N GLY A 314 -7.39 8.96 -18.93
CA GLY A 314 -8.71 8.45 -19.32
C GLY A 314 -9.42 9.29 -20.40
N ALA A 315 -9.13 10.58 -20.48
CA ALA A 315 -9.69 11.51 -21.47
C ALA A 315 -8.75 11.84 -22.65
N ASP A 316 -7.48 11.42 -22.59
CA ASP A 316 -6.49 11.72 -23.64
C ASP A 316 -6.44 10.54 -24.63
N PRO A 317 -6.90 10.71 -25.88
CA PRO A 317 -6.93 9.62 -26.85
C PRO A 317 -5.53 9.07 -27.17
N VAL A 318 -4.47 9.88 -27.11
CA VAL A 318 -3.10 9.41 -27.42
C VAL A 318 -2.50 8.65 -26.25
N ALA A 319 -2.63 9.19 -25.04
CA ALA A 319 -2.15 8.50 -23.86
C ALA A 319 -3.03 7.30 -23.50
N SER A 320 -4.28 7.26 -23.97
CA SER A 320 -5.09 6.06 -23.93
C SER A 320 -4.53 4.94 -24.83
N ASP A 321 -3.82 5.22 -25.92
CA ASP A 321 -3.38 4.15 -26.83
C ASP A 321 -2.33 3.23 -26.18
N ALA A 322 -1.33 3.79 -25.48
CA ALA A 322 -0.34 2.99 -24.73
C ALA A 322 -0.94 2.19 -23.56
N TYR A 323 -2.05 2.65 -22.98
CA TYR A 323 -2.80 1.92 -21.95
C TYR A 323 -3.84 0.96 -22.56
N LYS A 324 -4.38 1.26 -23.75
CA LYS A 324 -5.34 0.43 -24.50
C LYS A 324 -4.67 -0.78 -25.15
N SER A 325 -3.43 -0.63 -25.60
CA SER A 325 -2.57 -1.74 -26.06
C SER A 325 -1.97 -2.54 -24.89
N ALA A 326 -2.16 -2.06 -23.66
CA ALA A 326 -1.54 -2.55 -22.43
C ALA A 326 0.00 -2.41 -22.41
N ASP A 327 0.62 -1.66 -23.33
CA ASP A 327 2.08 -1.62 -23.55
C ASP A 327 2.93 -1.27 -22.32
N LEU A 328 2.37 -0.64 -21.28
CA LEU A 328 3.09 -0.32 -20.04
C LEU A 328 2.62 -1.14 -18.84
N SER A 329 1.34 -1.47 -18.76
CA SER A 329 0.71 -2.28 -17.72
C SER A 329 -0.69 -2.68 -18.21
N ASP A 330 -1.18 -3.82 -17.74
CA ASP A 330 -2.58 -4.24 -17.87
C ASP A 330 -3.50 -3.49 -16.90
N HIS A 331 -2.94 -2.73 -15.95
CA HIS A 331 -3.66 -1.83 -15.07
C HIS A 331 -3.49 -0.37 -15.47
N TRP A 332 -4.55 0.41 -15.29
CA TRP A 332 -4.53 1.85 -15.44
C TRP A 332 -4.04 2.50 -14.15
N MET A 333 -3.32 3.61 -14.30
CA MET A 333 -2.89 4.41 -13.16
C MET A 333 -4.05 5.26 -12.66
N LEU A 334 -4.31 5.24 -11.35
CA LEU A 334 -5.31 6.08 -10.69
C LEU A 334 -4.66 7.27 -10.00
N LYS A 335 -5.36 8.41 -10.03
CA LYS A 335 -4.92 9.62 -9.35
C LYS A 335 -6.09 10.30 -8.65
N ALA A 336 -5.90 10.66 -7.39
CA ALA A 336 -6.92 11.37 -6.61
C ALA A 336 -6.32 12.47 -5.74
N THR A 337 -6.97 13.63 -5.74
CA THR A 337 -6.58 14.83 -5.00
C THR A 337 -7.51 15.08 -3.82
N VAL A 338 -6.91 15.37 -2.68
CA VAL A 338 -7.57 15.81 -1.46
C VAL A 338 -6.98 17.13 -0.97
N ARG A 339 -7.74 17.84 -0.14
CA ARG A 339 -7.24 18.99 0.62
C ARG A 339 -7.26 18.69 2.11
N PRO A 340 -6.18 19.02 2.87
CA PRO A 340 -6.23 18.98 4.32
C PRO A 340 -7.32 19.92 4.86
N VAL A 341 -8.07 19.45 5.84
CA VAL A 341 -9.03 20.25 6.62
C VAL A 341 -8.74 20.08 8.12
N PRO A 342 -9.23 20.99 8.99
CA PRO A 342 -9.14 20.79 10.44
C PRO A 342 -9.70 19.43 10.85
N MET A 343 -8.99 18.72 11.73
CA MET A 343 -9.49 17.46 12.30
C MET A 343 -10.54 17.80 13.36
N ARG A 344 -11.67 17.10 13.32
CA ARG A 344 -12.73 17.19 14.33
C ARG A 344 -12.56 16.13 15.40
#